data_AF-Q6ANC7-F1
#
_entry.id   AF-Q6ANC7-F1
#
_cell.length_a   1.000
_cell.length_b   1.000
_cell.length_c   1.000
_cell.angle_alpha   90.00
_cell.angle_beta   90.00
_cell.angle_gamma   90.00
#
_symmetry.space_group_name_H-M   'P 1'
#
loop_
_entity.id
_entity.type
_entity.pdbx_description
1 polymer ?
#
loop_
_entity_poly.entity_id
_entity_poly.type
_entity_poly.pdbx_seq_one_letter_code
_entity_poly.pdbx_strand_id
1 'polypeptide(L)'
;MGVHMHEPIKLPTLNDDESRQLTDCMVVAANKLNTVHEIDNFAVTGWLPDEFFELLQEFYSIYDNYIYHNTVEANLEIACHLTCDRCCKQPVRGLYSFEIISLYRRIRQFEDYKDIHKLLVEYASEFQKAVQALLEPGITTIPSDHPVIYEAHYKLSQEGKPCPLLFNRTCRIYEQRPVLCRAYHSLTSPSLCTTPEGKTFLLEPPKRVDKVLRSLSKRLQIPSGNDLTSGLLLFGADQKFRPWKL
;
A
#
# COMPACT_ATOMS: atom_id res chain seq x y z
N MET A 1 -27.98 0.49 -3.96
CA MET A 1 -27.51 1.55 -3.04
C MET A 1 -26.78 2.58 -3.88
N GLY A 2 -27.19 3.84 -3.83
CA GLY A 2 -26.63 4.90 -4.68
C GLY A 2 -25.17 5.16 -4.33
N VAL A 3 -24.30 5.14 -5.34
CA VAL A 3 -22.93 5.65 -5.21
C VAL A 3 -23.09 7.16 -5.06
N HIS A 4 -22.95 7.66 -3.83
CA HIS A 4 -22.78 9.09 -3.61
C HIS A 4 -21.45 9.48 -4.26
N MET A 5 -21.51 9.91 -5.51
CA MET A 5 -20.38 10.52 -6.20
C MET A 5 -20.15 11.88 -5.57
N HIS A 6 -19.24 11.93 -4.60
CA HIS A 6 -18.70 13.18 -4.12
C HIS A 6 -18.08 13.94 -5.29
N GLU A 7 -18.28 15.26 -5.32
CA GLU A 7 -17.63 16.12 -6.30
C GLU A 7 -16.10 15.87 -6.25
N PRO A 8 -15.43 15.71 -7.40
CA PRO A 8 -13.99 15.46 -7.40
C PRO A 8 -13.27 16.59 -6.67
N ILE A 9 -12.43 16.22 -5.70
CA ILE A 9 -11.64 17.16 -4.92
C ILE A 9 -10.68 17.88 -5.86
N LYS A 10 -10.78 19.21 -5.91
CA LYS A 10 -9.89 20.05 -6.71
C LYS A 10 -8.59 20.26 -5.96
N LEU A 11 -7.48 19.87 -6.58
CA LEU A 11 -6.12 20.09 -6.10
C LEU A 11 -5.50 21.22 -6.94
N PRO A 12 -5.51 22.48 -6.46
CA PRO A 12 -5.14 23.63 -7.29
C PRO A 12 -3.66 23.61 -7.73
N THR A 13 -2.79 23.06 -6.89
CA THR A 13 -1.34 22.98 -7.10
C THR A 13 -0.92 21.82 -7.99
N LEU A 14 -1.81 20.86 -8.29
CA LEU A 14 -1.47 19.57 -8.94
C LEU A 14 -0.72 19.70 -10.27
N ASN A 15 -0.89 20.85 -10.95
CA ASN A 15 -0.29 21.12 -12.24
C ASN A 15 0.63 22.34 -12.25
N ASP A 16 0.99 22.90 -11.10
CA ASP A 16 1.97 23.98 -11.03
C ASP A 16 3.41 23.50 -11.25
N ASP A 17 4.36 24.43 -11.23
CA ASP A 17 5.75 24.13 -11.54
C ASP A 17 6.44 23.29 -10.45
N GLU A 18 6.06 23.46 -9.19
CA GLU A 18 6.63 22.69 -8.08
C GLU A 18 6.13 21.24 -8.10
N SER A 19 4.84 21.02 -8.32
CA SER A 19 4.28 19.68 -8.55
C SER A 19 4.92 18.98 -9.73
N ARG A 20 5.19 19.69 -10.83
CA ARG A 20 5.91 19.14 -11.99
C ARG A 20 7.35 18.78 -11.65
N GLN A 21 8.06 19.65 -10.95
CA GLN A 21 9.44 19.41 -10.51
C GLN A 21 9.53 18.19 -9.59
N LEU A 22 8.66 18.10 -8.58
CA LEU A 22 8.58 16.95 -7.67
C LEU A 22 8.23 15.67 -8.44
N THR A 23 7.37 15.76 -9.46
CA THR A 23 7.09 14.64 -10.35
C THR A 23 8.35 14.18 -11.10
N ASP A 24 9.13 15.11 -11.65
CA ASP A 24 10.37 14.78 -12.36
C ASP A 24 11.40 14.15 -11.41
N CYS A 25 11.53 14.66 -10.18
CA CYS A 25 12.34 14.07 -9.13
C CYS A 25 11.88 12.63 -8.79
N MET A 26 10.57 12.39 -8.66
CA MET A 26 10.03 11.05 -8.44
C MET A 26 10.34 10.10 -9.59
N VAL A 27 10.26 10.56 -10.84
CA VAL A 27 10.62 9.74 -12.02
C VAL A 27 12.11 9.38 -11.98
N VAL A 28 12.99 10.33 -11.65
CA VAL A 28 14.43 10.06 -11.51
C VAL A 28 14.67 9.02 -10.41
N ALA A 29 14.10 9.19 -9.22
CA ALA A 29 14.25 8.24 -8.11
C ALA A 29 13.69 6.84 -8.46
N ALA A 30 12.52 6.78 -9.09
CA ALA A 30 11.93 5.52 -9.54
C ALA A 30 12.74 4.82 -10.64
N ASN A 31 13.45 5.58 -11.49
CA ASN A 31 14.38 5.02 -12.47
C ASN A 31 15.66 4.51 -11.82
N LYS A 32 16.22 5.21 -10.82
CA LYS A 32 17.36 4.69 -10.02
C LYS A 32 17.01 3.35 -9.39
N LEU A 33 15.81 3.24 -8.81
CA LEU A 33 15.29 1.96 -8.31
C LEU A 33 15.34 0.88 -9.40
N ASN A 34 14.90 1.16 -10.64
CA ASN A 34 14.94 0.18 -11.73
C ASN A 34 16.35 -0.22 -12.20
N THR A 35 17.39 0.55 -11.87
CA THR A 35 18.76 0.25 -12.30
C THR A 35 19.59 -0.50 -11.26
N VAL A 36 19.03 -0.74 -10.07
CA VAL A 36 19.74 -1.46 -9.01
C VAL A 36 20.08 -2.88 -9.45
N HIS A 37 21.32 -3.28 -9.17
CA HIS A 37 21.82 -4.63 -9.41
C HIS A 37 20.92 -5.68 -8.71
N GLU A 38 20.83 -6.90 -9.27
CA GLU A 38 19.94 -8.00 -8.83
C GLU A 38 18.43 -7.88 -9.08
N ILE A 39 17.89 -6.78 -9.61
CA ILE A 39 16.42 -6.69 -9.84
C ILE A 39 15.89 -7.81 -10.74
N ASP A 40 16.55 -8.06 -11.86
CA ASP A 40 16.11 -9.09 -12.81
C ASP A 40 16.41 -10.52 -12.32
N ASN A 41 17.31 -10.64 -11.34
CA ASN A 41 17.68 -11.90 -10.72
C ASN A 41 16.88 -12.20 -9.45
N PHE A 42 16.09 -11.24 -8.95
CA PHE A 42 15.40 -11.35 -7.66
C PHE A 42 14.53 -12.60 -7.54
N ALA A 43 13.83 -13.00 -8.61
CA ALA A 43 12.99 -14.20 -8.61
C ALA A 43 13.79 -15.52 -8.40
N VAL A 44 15.10 -15.47 -8.64
CA VAL A 44 16.03 -16.58 -8.47
C VAL A 44 16.80 -16.45 -7.15
N THR A 45 17.29 -15.25 -6.84
CA THR A 45 18.18 -15.01 -5.70
C THR A 45 17.44 -14.72 -4.40
N GLY A 46 16.20 -14.25 -4.52
CA GLY A 46 15.34 -13.86 -3.41
C GLY A 46 15.91 -12.70 -2.58
N TRP A 47 16.81 -11.90 -3.15
CA TRP A 47 17.58 -10.90 -2.45
C TRP A 47 17.71 -9.61 -3.27
N LEU A 48 17.57 -8.46 -2.59
CA LEU A 48 17.90 -7.14 -3.11
C LEU A 48 18.96 -6.48 -2.22
N PRO A 49 19.88 -5.69 -2.79
CA PRO A 49 20.90 -4.97 -2.04
C PRO A 49 20.30 -3.84 -1.18
N ASP A 50 21.04 -3.42 -0.15
CA ASP A 50 20.63 -2.33 0.75
C ASP A 50 20.39 -1.00 0.02
N GLU A 51 21.19 -0.71 -1.01
CA GLU A 51 21.02 0.42 -1.91
C GLU A 51 19.58 0.52 -2.48
N PHE A 52 18.93 -0.62 -2.76
CA PHE A 52 17.54 -0.62 -3.22
C PHE A 52 16.61 0.03 -2.19
N PHE A 53 16.79 -0.31 -0.92
CA PHE A 53 15.92 0.16 0.16
C PHE A 53 16.22 1.61 0.53
N GLU A 54 17.48 2.04 0.41
CA GLU A 54 17.89 3.45 0.56
C GLU A 54 17.24 4.31 -0.53
N LEU A 55 17.33 3.89 -1.79
CA LEU A 55 16.67 4.56 -2.92
C LEU A 55 15.14 4.55 -2.78
N LEU A 56 14.56 3.51 -2.19
CA LEU A 56 13.12 3.44 -1.93
C LEU A 56 12.71 4.47 -0.87
N GLN A 57 13.53 4.69 0.16
CA GLN A 57 13.30 5.76 1.14
C GLN A 57 13.46 7.15 0.50
N GLU A 58 14.46 7.35 -0.38
CA GLU A 58 14.61 8.59 -1.15
C GLU A 58 13.33 8.87 -1.98
N PHE A 59 12.85 7.86 -2.70
CA PHE A 59 11.60 7.95 -3.46
C PHE A 59 10.40 8.33 -2.57
N TYR A 60 10.24 7.66 -1.42
CA TYR A 60 9.15 7.96 -0.49
C TYR A 60 9.23 9.37 0.09
N SER A 61 10.43 9.87 0.41
CA SER A 61 10.61 11.24 0.89
C SER A 61 10.19 12.27 -0.17
N ILE A 62 10.57 12.05 -1.44
CA ILE A 62 10.15 12.94 -2.54
C ILE A 62 8.63 12.89 -2.73
N TYR A 63 8.02 11.70 -2.60
CA TYR A 63 6.57 11.55 -2.73
C TYR A 63 5.82 12.19 -1.55
N ASP A 64 6.33 12.09 -0.32
CA ASP A 64 5.76 12.80 0.83
C ASP A 64 5.84 14.33 0.63
N ASN A 65 6.91 14.87 0.02
CA ASN A 65 6.99 16.28 -0.36
C ASN A 65 5.95 16.66 -1.43
N TYR A 66 5.76 15.81 -2.44
CA TYR A 66 4.71 15.99 -3.44
C TYR A 66 3.31 16.03 -2.81
N ILE A 67 3.03 15.14 -1.86
CA ILE A 67 1.78 15.12 -1.10
C ILE A 67 1.64 16.39 -0.27
N TYR A 68 2.68 16.78 0.47
CA TYR A 68 2.67 17.96 1.32
C TYR A 68 2.32 19.23 0.53
N HIS A 69 3.03 19.47 -0.58
CA HIS A 69 2.77 20.58 -1.48
C HIS A 69 1.32 20.56 -2.01
N ASN A 70 0.85 19.39 -2.46
CA ASN A 70 -0.50 19.24 -3.02
C ASN A 70 -1.65 19.20 -2.03
N THR A 71 -1.36 19.27 -0.73
CA THR A 71 -2.38 19.24 0.31
C THR A 71 -2.26 20.43 1.25
N VAL A 72 -1.13 20.56 1.95
CA VAL A 72 -0.91 21.60 2.95
C VAL A 72 -0.73 22.96 2.29
N GLU A 73 0.15 23.07 1.30
CA GLU A 73 0.41 24.36 0.62
C GLU A 73 -0.77 24.78 -0.27
N ALA A 74 -1.54 23.80 -0.76
CA ALA A 74 -2.83 24.00 -1.39
C ALA A 74 -3.95 24.45 -0.43
N ASN A 75 -3.67 24.62 0.87
CA ASN A 75 -4.62 24.98 1.94
C ASN A 75 -5.81 24.00 2.07
N LEU A 76 -5.57 22.70 1.88
CA LEU A 76 -6.57 21.69 2.18
C LEU A 76 -6.56 21.35 3.67
N GLU A 77 -7.74 21.32 4.28
CA GLU A 77 -7.92 20.90 5.66
C GLU A 77 -7.86 19.37 5.78
N ILE A 78 -6.63 18.82 5.72
CA ILE A 78 -6.40 17.38 5.88
C ILE A 78 -6.60 16.98 7.34
N ALA A 79 -7.55 16.10 7.61
CA ALA A 79 -7.83 15.57 8.94
C ALA A 79 -6.87 14.45 9.39
N CYS A 80 -6.03 13.95 8.46
CA CYS A 80 -5.08 12.88 8.72
C CYS A 80 -3.86 13.37 9.51
N HIS A 81 -3.45 12.61 10.52
CA HIS A 81 -2.23 12.84 11.30
C HIS A 81 -1.64 11.50 11.75
N LEU A 82 -0.38 11.51 12.21
CA LEU A 82 0.40 10.30 12.54
C LEU A 82 -0.32 9.31 13.49
N THR A 83 -1.09 9.81 14.46
CA THR A 83 -1.82 9.01 15.46
C THR A 83 -3.28 8.71 15.08
N CYS A 84 -3.69 9.06 13.86
CA CYS A 84 -4.99 8.66 13.30
C CYS A 84 -4.89 7.23 12.75
N ASP A 85 -5.73 6.32 13.25
CA ASP A 85 -5.70 4.90 12.93
C ASP A 85 -6.84 4.45 11.99
N ARG A 86 -7.56 5.38 11.38
CA ARG A 86 -8.78 5.07 10.62
C ARG A 86 -8.51 4.33 9.32
N CYS A 87 -7.52 4.76 8.53
CA CYS A 87 -7.12 4.03 7.32
C CYS A 87 -6.50 2.66 7.67
N CYS A 88 -5.89 2.52 8.85
CA CYS A 88 -5.37 1.25 9.36
C CYS A 88 -6.47 0.23 9.70
N LYS A 89 -7.75 0.58 9.56
CA LYS A 89 -8.89 -0.35 9.73
C LYS A 89 -9.54 -0.72 8.40
N GLN A 90 -8.85 -0.44 7.28
CA GLN A 90 -9.30 -0.75 5.93
C GLN A 90 -8.31 -1.73 5.28
N PRO A 91 -8.78 -2.71 4.48
CA PRO A 91 -7.89 -3.55 3.69
C PRO A 91 -7.06 -2.72 2.69
N VAL A 92 -5.74 -2.92 2.71
CA VAL A 92 -4.80 -2.21 1.82
C VAL A 92 -4.61 -3.03 0.55
N ARG A 93 -5.00 -2.47 -0.61
CA ARG A 93 -5.03 -3.16 -1.92
C ARG A 93 -4.16 -2.45 -2.96
N GLY A 94 -3.68 -3.17 -3.97
CA GLY A 94 -2.92 -2.55 -5.05
C GLY A 94 -1.51 -2.11 -4.64
N LEU A 95 -0.86 -2.88 -3.77
CA LEU A 95 0.55 -2.67 -3.43
C LEU A 95 1.46 -3.04 -4.59
N TYR A 96 2.57 -2.35 -4.73
CA TYR A 96 3.63 -2.78 -5.62
C TYR A 96 4.44 -3.93 -5.00
N SER A 97 4.97 -4.82 -5.84
CA SER A 97 5.69 -6.01 -5.38
C SER A 97 6.91 -5.65 -4.51
N PHE A 98 7.63 -4.58 -4.85
CA PHE A 98 8.78 -4.12 -4.05
C PHE A 98 8.40 -3.62 -2.65
N GLU A 99 7.17 -3.16 -2.47
CA GLU A 99 6.68 -2.71 -1.16
C GLU A 99 6.46 -3.92 -0.26
N ILE A 100 5.94 -5.02 -0.80
CA ILE A 100 5.82 -6.29 -0.06
C ILE A 100 7.20 -6.77 0.40
N ILE A 101 8.22 -6.70 -0.46
CA ILE A 101 9.61 -7.05 -0.08
C ILE A 101 10.10 -6.15 1.07
N SER A 102 9.99 -4.84 0.90
CA SER A 102 10.45 -3.84 1.89
C SER A 102 9.75 -4.01 3.23
N LEU A 103 8.43 -4.19 3.21
CA LEU A 103 7.63 -4.43 4.41
C LEU A 103 8.01 -5.75 5.05
N TYR A 104 8.13 -6.83 4.29
CA TYR A 104 8.50 -8.13 4.84
C TYR A 104 9.88 -8.09 5.50
N ARG A 105 10.87 -7.44 4.86
CA ARG A 105 12.20 -7.19 5.44
C ARG A 105 12.09 -6.43 6.76
N ARG A 106 11.24 -5.39 6.82
CA ARG A 106 11.07 -4.56 8.02
C ARG A 106 10.38 -5.29 9.17
N ILE A 107 9.21 -5.90 8.94
CA ILE A 107 8.38 -6.48 10.00
C ILE A 107 9.05 -7.68 10.67
N ARG A 108 9.91 -8.39 9.93
CA ARG A 108 10.69 -9.51 10.46
C ARG A 108 11.71 -9.12 11.54
N GLN A 109 12.02 -7.82 11.65
CA GLN A 109 12.91 -7.29 12.67
C GLN A 109 12.17 -6.98 13.97
N PHE A 110 10.84 -7.03 13.98
CA PHE A 110 10.07 -6.75 15.19
C PHE A 110 10.16 -7.94 16.15
N GLU A 111 10.35 -7.66 17.44
CA GLU A 111 10.46 -8.67 18.49
C GLU A 111 9.20 -9.56 18.56
N ASP A 112 8.04 -8.99 18.26
CA ASP A 112 6.73 -9.64 18.23
C ASP A 112 6.33 -10.13 16.82
N TYR A 113 7.29 -10.33 15.89
CA TYR A 113 6.99 -10.79 14.52
C TYR A 113 6.11 -12.05 14.47
N LYS A 114 6.25 -12.97 15.44
CA LYS A 114 5.40 -14.18 15.52
C LYS A 114 3.92 -13.83 15.70
N ASP A 115 3.62 -12.84 16.53
CA ASP A 115 2.24 -12.39 16.78
C ASP A 115 1.70 -11.65 15.55
N ILE A 116 2.53 -10.84 14.89
CA ILE A 116 2.19 -10.20 13.61
C ILE A 116 1.87 -11.24 12.54
N HIS A 117 2.72 -12.26 12.41
CA HIS A 117 2.52 -13.33 11.45
C HIS A 117 1.20 -14.08 11.72
N LYS A 118 0.90 -14.38 12.98
CA LYS A 118 -0.38 -14.97 13.37
C LYS A 118 -1.56 -14.10 12.94
N LEU A 119 -1.51 -12.78 13.21
CA LEU A 119 -2.54 -11.85 12.78
C LEU A 119 -2.67 -11.78 11.25
N LEU A 120 -1.56 -11.80 10.51
CA LEU A 120 -1.57 -11.85 9.04
C LEU A 120 -2.33 -13.09 8.53
N VAL A 121 -2.06 -14.27 9.11
CA VAL A 121 -2.75 -15.53 8.78
C VAL A 121 -4.25 -15.45 9.10
N GLU A 122 -4.60 -14.91 10.26
CA GLU A 122 -6.01 -14.72 10.65
C GLU A 122 -6.76 -13.83 9.66
N TYR A 123 -6.17 -12.69 9.29
CA TYR A 123 -6.72 -11.79 8.29
C TYR A 123 -6.92 -12.44 6.92
N ALA A 124 -5.90 -13.15 6.42
CA ALA A 124 -6.00 -13.83 5.14
C ALA A 124 -7.07 -14.93 5.16
N SER A 125 -7.22 -15.64 6.29
CA SER A 125 -8.28 -16.65 6.47
C SER A 125 -9.67 -16.02 6.46
N GLU A 126 -9.86 -14.89 7.14
CA GLU A 126 -11.12 -14.14 7.13
C GLU A 126 -11.47 -13.65 5.72
N PHE A 127 -10.50 -13.11 4.99
CA PHE A 127 -10.68 -12.70 3.61
C PHE A 127 -11.07 -13.87 2.70
N GLN A 128 -10.39 -15.01 2.80
CA GLN A 128 -10.74 -16.21 2.04
C GLN A 128 -12.16 -16.69 2.35
N LYS A 129 -12.58 -16.67 3.62
CA LYS A 129 -13.96 -17.01 4.03
C LYS A 129 -14.97 -16.03 3.44
N ALA A 130 -14.68 -14.73 3.46
CA ALA A 130 -15.54 -13.70 2.89
C ALA A 130 -15.70 -13.89 1.36
N VAL A 131 -14.62 -14.20 0.65
CA VAL A 131 -14.65 -14.55 -0.78
C VAL A 131 -15.48 -15.82 -1.00
N GLN A 132 -15.23 -16.89 -0.25
CA GLN A 132 -15.93 -18.17 -0.44
C GLN A 132 -17.44 -18.05 -0.16
N ALA A 133 -17.85 -17.23 0.81
CA ALA A 133 -19.25 -17.00 1.12
C ALA A 133 -19.99 -16.20 0.04
N LEU A 134 -19.26 -15.53 -0.85
CA LEU A 134 -19.79 -14.75 -1.98
C LEU A 134 -19.78 -15.51 -3.30
N LEU A 135 -19.06 -16.64 -3.38
CA LEU A 135 -18.95 -17.45 -4.58
C LEU A 135 -20.09 -18.48 -4.67
N GLU A 136 -20.46 -18.82 -5.90
CA GLU A 136 -21.35 -19.94 -6.15
C GLU A 136 -20.70 -21.26 -5.69
N PRO A 137 -21.48 -22.22 -5.14
CA PRO A 137 -20.96 -23.51 -4.75
C PRO A 137 -20.21 -24.21 -5.89
N GLY A 138 -18.99 -24.68 -5.60
CA GLY A 138 -18.13 -25.38 -6.56
C GLY A 138 -17.09 -24.49 -7.26
N ILE A 139 -17.18 -23.16 -7.14
CA ILE A 139 -16.11 -22.26 -7.59
C ILE A 139 -15.05 -22.18 -6.49
N THR A 140 -13.82 -22.53 -6.83
CA THR A 140 -12.68 -22.57 -5.90
C THR A 140 -11.54 -21.63 -6.28
N THR A 141 -11.54 -21.10 -7.50
CA THR A 141 -10.52 -20.18 -8.00
C THR A 141 -11.17 -19.07 -8.81
N ILE A 142 -10.71 -17.83 -8.59
CA ILE A 142 -11.15 -16.64 -9.33
C ILE A 142 -9.94 -15.75 -9.63
N PRO A 143 -9.98 -14.97 -10.73
CA PRO A 143 -9.01 -13.90 -10.98
C PRO A 143 -8.98 -12.87 -9.84
N SER A 144 -7.83 -12.22 -9.64
CA SER A 144 -7.65 -11.20 -8.59
C SER A 144 -8.48 -9.93 -8.80
N ASP A 145 -8.92 -9.67 -10.03
CA ASP A 145 -9.78 -8.54 -10.42
C ASP A 145 -11.27 -8.90 -10.45
N HIS A 146 -11.63 -10.12 -10.04
CA HIS A 146 -13.03 -10.54 -9.99
C HIS A 146 -13.84 -9.66 -9.00
N PRO A 147 -15.07 -9.21 -9.34
CA PRO A 147 -15.86 -8.30 -8.49
C PRO A 147 -16.07 -8.77 -7.05
N VAL A 148 -16.14 -10.08 -6.83
CA VAL A 148 -16.23 -10.68 -5.48
C VAL A 148 -15.05 -10.32 -4.59
N ILE A 149 -13.84 -10.16 -5.14
CA ILE A 149 -12.67 -9.71 -4.37
C ILE A 149 -12.94 -8.32 -3.78
N TYR A 150 -13.48 -7.41 -4.60
CA TYR A 150 -13.82 -6.08 -4.15
C TYR A 150 -14.91 -6.10 -3.08
N GLU A 151 -15.97 -6.88 -3.28
CA GLU A 151 -17.06 -7.00 -2.32
C GLU A 151 -16.60 -7.62 -0.98
N ALA A 152 -15.76 -8.64 -1.02
CA ALA A 152 -15.18 -9.25 0.18
C ALA A 152 -14.36 -8.23 0.98
N HIS A 153 -13.49 -7.46 0.31
CA HIS A 153 -12.75 -6.37 0.97
C HIS A 153 -13.67 -5.30 1.54
N TYR A 154 -14.72 -4.91 0.83
CA TYR A 154 -15.70 -3.96 1.34
C TYR A 154 -16.38 -4.48 2.61
N LYS A 155 -16.80 -5.75 2.64
CA LYS A 155 -17.40 -6.35 3.85
C LYS A 155 -16.43 -6.33 5.03
N LEU A 156 -15.18 -6.76 4.83
CA LEU A 156 -14.16 -6.71 5.88
C LEU A 156 -13.86 -5.29 6.34
N SER A 157 -13.93 -4.30 5.45
CA SER A 157 -13.67 -2.91 5.82
C SER A 157 -14.75 -2.33 6.74
N GLN A 158 -15.98 -2.86 6.67
CA GLN A 158 -17.07 -2.50 7.59
C GLN A 158 -16.90 -3.12 8.99
N GLU A 159 -16.20 -4.24 9.10
CA GLU A 159 -15.86 -4.84 10.40
C GLU A 159 -14.83 -4.02 11.17
N GLY A 160 -14.05 -3.17 10.47
CA GLY A 160 -13.15 -2.21 11.09
C GLY A 160 -12.00 -2.85 11.87
N LYS A 161 -11.62 -4.08 11.51
CA LYS A 161 -10.52 -4.81 12.14
C LYS A 161 -9.20 -4.03 11.94
N PRO A 162 -8.33 -3.89 12.96
CA PRO A 162 -7.08 -3.14 12.86
C PRO A 162 -5.98 -3.90 12.12
N CYS A 163 -5.31 -3.25 11.18
CA CYS A 163 -4.16 -3.77 10.43
C CYS A 163 -3.16 -4.45 11.39
N PRO A 164 -2.58 -5.61 11.04
CA PRO A 164 -1.58 -6.31 11.88
C PRO A 164 -0.36 -5.46 12.27
N LEU A 165 -0.10 -4.37 11.55
CA LEU A 165 1.02 -3.46 11.78
C LEU A 165 0.65 -2.25 12.65
N LEU A 166 -0.61 -2.11 13.05
CA LEU A 166 -1.08 -1.10 13.98
C LEU A 166 -0.77 -1.52 15.42
N PHE A 167 -0.11 -0.66 16.19
CA PHE A 167 0.17 -0.88 17.61
C PHE A 167 -0.10 0.41 18.38
N ASN A 168 -0.90 0.34 19.45
CA ASN A 168 -1.28 1.52 20.24
C ASN A 168 -1.74 2.71 19.39
N ARG A 169 -2.62 2.46 18.40
CA ARG A 169 -3.15 3.45 17.45
C ARG A 169 -2.11 4.13 16.55
N THR A 170 -0.89 3.59 16.50
CA THR A 170 0.22 4.11 15.70
C THR A 170 0.67 3.04 14.71
N CYS A 171 0.85 3.44 13.45
CA CYS A 171 1.36 2.55 12.41
C CYS A 171 2.86 2.29 12.64
N ARG A 172 3.27 1.06 12.95
CA ARG A 172 4.68 0.72 13.24
C ARG A 172 5.62 0.83 12.05
N ILE A 173 5.04 0.89 10.86
CA ILE A 173 5.74 1.06 9.59
C ILE A 173 5.41 2.42 8.97
N TYR A 174 5.06 3.45 9.75
CA TYR A 174 4.60 4.73 9.18
C TYR A 174 5.58 5.28 8.14
N GLU A 175 6.88 5.31 8.43
CA GLU A 175 7.91 5.76 7.48
C GLU A 175 8.14 4.79 6.31
N GLN A 176 7.72 3.53 6.42
CA GLN A 176 7.80 2.52 5.35
C GLN A 176 6.43 2.24 4.73
N ARG A 177 5.42 3.08 5.00
CA ARG A 177 4.04 2.81 4.58
C ARG A 177 3.96 2.76 3.04
N PRO A 178 3.18 1.83 2.47
CA PRO A 178 3.02 1.71 1.02
C PRO A 178 2.53 3.01 0.37
N VAL A 179 2.77 3.18 -0.93
CA VAL A 179 2.28 4.29 -1.76
C VAL A 179 0.78 4.50 -1.56
N LEU A 180 -0.02 3.42 -1.56
CA LEU A 180 -1.46 3.51 -1.33
C LEU A 180 -1.78 4.12 0.05
N CYS A 181 -1.07 3.71 1.09
CA CYS A 181 -1.25 4.24 2.43
C CYS A 181 -0.80 5.69 2.55
N ARG A 182 0.21 6.13 1.77
CA ARG A 182 0.64 7.53 1.70
C ARG A 182 -0.37 8.40 0.97
N ALA A 183 -0.94 7.89 -0.12
CA ALA A 183 -1.87 8.61 -0.98
C ALA A 183 -3.22 8.91 -0.31
N TYR A 184 -3.59 8.14 0.72
CA TYR A 184 -4.92 8.23 1.32
C TYR A 184 -5.06 9.42 2.27
N HIS A 185 -6.02 10.29 1.98
CA HIS A 185 -6.33 11.46 2.76
C HIS A 185 -7.84 11.63 3.00
N SER A 186 -8.18 12.30 4.10
CA SER A 186 -9.55 12.68 4.45
C SER A 186 -9.63 14.17 4.70
N LEU A 187 -10.66 14.83 4.14
CA LEU A 187 -11.03 16.22 4.42
C LEU A 187 -12.08 16.33 5.54
N THR A 188 -12.63 15.20 5.99
CA THR A 188 -13.62 15.15 7.07
C THR A 188 -13.04 14.53 8.33
N SER A 189 -13.72 14.75 9.46
CA SER A 189 -13.41 14.10 10.74
C SER A 189 -13.08 12.61 10.55
N PRO A 190 -12.06 12.08 11.28
CA PRO A 190 -11.71 10.67 11.22
C PRO A 190 -12.89 9.70 11.44
N SER A 191 -13.91 10.10 12.19
CA SER A 191 -15.12 9.29 12.42
C SER A 191 -15.95 9.06 11.16
N LEU A 192 -15.78 9.88 10.12
CA LEU A 192 -16.54 9.84 8.87
C LEU A 192 -15.78 9.11 7.74
N CYS A 193 -14.51 8.75 7.92
CA CYS A 193 -13.67 8.16 6.85
C CYS A 193 -14.25 6.88 6.22
N THR A 194 -15.11 6.16 6.95
CA THR A 194 -15.73 4.90 6.49
C THR A 194 -17.23 5.03 6.22
N THR A 195 -17.76 6.26 6.25
CA THR A 195 -19.19 6.52 6.04
C THR A 195 -19.42 7.20 4.69
N PRO A 196 -20.64 7.15 4.13
CA PRO A 196 -20.98 7.84 2.89
C PRO A 196 -20.73 9.35 2.94
N GLU A 197 -20.76 9.96 4.13
CA GLU A 197 -20.51 11.39 4.35
C GLU A 197 -19.01 11.74 4.37
N GLY A 198 -18.13 10.74 4.48
CA GLY A 198 -16.70 10.92 4.45
C GLY A 198 -16.19 11.46 3.12
N LYS A 199 -15.39 12.52 3.17
CA LYS A 199 -14.70 13.06 1.99
C LYS A 199 -13.26 12.56 1.99
N THR A 200 -13.04 11.41 1.36
CA THR A 200 -11.74 10.76 1.28
C THR A 200 -11.26 10.73 -0.17
N PHE A 201 -9.94 10.77 -0.37
CA PHE A 201 -9.33 10.71 -1.69
C PHE A 201 -7.96 10.05 -1.67
N LEU A 202 -7.53 9.62 -2.86
CA LEU A 202 -6.17 9.16 -3.11
C LEU A 202 -5.45 10.21 -3.94
N LEU A 203 -4.41 10.82 -3.37
CA LEU A 203 -3.44 11.58 -4.14
C LEU A 203 -2.38 10.61 -4.66
N GLU A 204 -2.70 9.87 -5.72
CA GLU A 204 -1.81 8.87 -6.29
C GLU A 204 -0.56 9.48 -6.94
N PRO A 205 0.54 8.71 -7.10
CA PRO A 205 1.68 9.18 -7.87
C PRO A 205 1.24 9.55 -9.31
N PRO A 206 1.84 10.59 -9.91
CA PRO A 206 1.58 10.94 -11.30
C PRO A 206 1.76 9.73 -12.24
N LYS A 207 0.92 9.62 -13.28
CA LYS A 207 0.88 8.45 -14.19
C LYS A 207 2.25 8.02 -14.74
N ARG A 208 3.15 8.96 -14.99
CA ARG A 208 4.53 8.67 -15.44
C ARG A 208 5.38 7.99 -14.36
N VAL A 209 5.20 8.35 -13.09
CA VAL A 209 5.83 7.70 -11.95
C VAL A 209 5.23 6.30 -11.78
N ASP A 210 3.90 6.18 -11.74
CA ASP A 210 3.20 4.89 -11.60
C ASP A 210 3.62 3.89 -12.69
N LYS A 211 3.77 4.34 -13.95
CA LYS A 211 4.25 3.49 -15.05
C LYS A 211 5.63 2.87 -14.75
N VAL A 212 6.55 3.65 -14.17
CA VAL A 212 7.90 3.19 -13.79
C VAL A 212 7.84 2.21 -12.62
N LEU A 213 7.02 2.49 -11.60
CA LEU A 213 6.84 1.62 -10.44
C LEU A 213 6.17 0.27 -10.80
N ARG A 214 5.19 0.29 -11.71
CA ARG A 214 4.58 -0.94 -12.25
C ARG A 214 5.58 -1.74 -13.07
N SER A 215 6.43 -1.08 -13.85
CA SER A 215 7.51 -1.75 -14.59
C SER A 215 8.47 -2.47 -13.64
N LEU A 216 8.88 -1.81 -12.55
CA LEU A 216 9.70 -2.42 -11.51
C LEU A 216 9.02 -3.64 -10.88
N SER A 217 7.75 -3.51 -10.51
CA SER A 217 6.97 -4.61 -9.92
C SER A 217 6.90 -5.84 -10.82
N LYS A 218 6.73 -5.64 -12.13
CA LYS A 218 6.71 -6.72 -13.12
C LYS A 218 8.05 -7.45 -13.20
N ARG A 219 9.17 -6.72 -13.16
CA ARG A 219 10.53 -7.30 -13.26
C ARG A 219 10.88 -8.18 -12.06
N LEU A 220 10.39 -7.84 -10.87
CA LEU A 220 10.61 -8.63 -9.65
C LEU A 220 9.89 -9.99 -9.65
N GLN A 221 8.88 -10.18 -10.52
CA GLN A 221 8.16 -11.45 -10.72
C GLN A 221 7.62 -12.11 -9.42
N ILE A 222 7.23 -11.30 -8.44
CA ILE A 222 6.62 -11.79 -7.20
C ILE A 222 5.13 -12.05 -7.42
N PRO A 223 4.56 -13.14 -6.88
CA PRO A 223 3.12 -13.34 -6.83
C PRO A 223 2.39 -12.15 -6.22
N SER A 224 1.38 -11.63 -6.93
CA SER A 224 0.53 -10.57 -6.40
C SER A 224 -0.47 -11.15 -5.41
N GLY A 225 -0.46 -10.67 -4.17
CA GLY A 225 -1.58 -10.85 -3.24
C GLY A 225 -2.72 -9.88 -3.58
N ASN A 226 -3.94 -10.22 -3.17
CA ASN A 226 -5.11 -9.33 -3.33
C ASN A 226 -5.07 -8.11 -2.39
N ASP A 227 -4.30 -8.21 -1.31
CA ASP A 227 -4.08 -7.16 -0.31
C ASP A 227 -2.72 -7.34 0.37
N LEU A 228 -2.37 -6.39 1.24
CA LEU A 228 -1.15 -6.38 2.05
C LEU A 228 -0.94 -7.71 2.79
N THR A 229 -1.99 -8.25 3.40
CA THR A 229 -1.87 -9.44 4.27
C THR A 229 -1.55 -10.69 3.46
N SER A 230 -2.29 -10.89 2.36
CA SER A 230 -2.07 -11.97 1.42
C SER A 230 -0.71 -11.84 0.74
N GLY A 231 -0.32 -10.63 0.34
CA GLY A 231 0.98 -10.37 -0.28
C GLY A 231 2.15 -10.72 0.65
N LEU A 232 2.10 -10.31 1.92
CA LEU A 232 3.13 -10.63 2.91
C LEU A 232 3.22 -12.14 3.19
N LEU A 233 2.10 -12.84 3.27
CA LEU A 233 2.08 -14.29 3.50
C LEU A 233 2.59 -15.09 2.30
N LEU A 234 2.14 -14.74 1.08
CA LEU A 234 2.61 -15.38 -0.15
C LEU A 234 4.12 -15.19 -0.32
N PHE A 235 4.60 -13.97 -0.06
CA PHE A 235 6.03 -13.69 -0.08
C PHE A 235 6.77 -14.49 1.01
N GLY A 236 6.26 -14.52 2.24
CA GLY A 236 6.91 -15.25 3.33
C GLY A 236 6.91 -16.78 3.19
N ALA A 237 5.99 -17.36 2.43
CA ALA A 237 5.88 -18.79 2.20
C ALA A 237 6.81 -19.31 1.09
N ASP A 238 7.28 -18.43 0.20
CA ASP A 238 8.18 -18.82 -0.89
C ASP A 238 9.60 -19.01 -0.35
N GLN A 239 10.02 -20.28 -0.36
CA GLN A 239 11.29 -20.73 0.20
C GLN A 239 12.52 -20.21 -0.54
N LYS A 240 12.35 -19.58 -1.72
CA LYS A 240 13.44 -18.96 -2.47
C LYS A 240 13.96 -17.69 -1.79
N PHE A 241 13.17 -17.06 -0.93
CA PHE A 241 13.58 -15.83 -0.27
C PHE A 241 14.59 -16.08 0.84
N ARG A 242 15.84 -15.70 0.56
CA ARG A 242 16.90 -15.77 1.56
C ARG A 242 16.62 -14.71 2.62
N PRO A 243 16.62 -15.07 3.92
CA PRO A 243 16.56 -14.06 4.95
C PRO A 243 17.72 -13.07 4.73
N TRP A 244 17.42 -11.76 4.67
CA TRP A 244 18.45 -10.74 4.86
C TRP A 244 19.14 -11.07 6.19
N LYS A 245 20.39 -11.54 6.10
CA LYS A 245 21.24 -11.69 7.27
C LYS A 245 21.48 -10.27 7.79
N LEU A 246 20.93 -9.98 8.95
CA LEU A 246 21.30 -8.82 9.74
C LEU A 246 22.55 -9.20 10.54
#